data_AF-A0A0C2TNZ5-F1
#
_entry.id   AF-A0A0C2TNZ5-F1
#
_cell.length_a   1.000
_cell.length_b   1.000
_cell.length_c   1.000
_cell.angle_alpha   90.00
_cell.angle_beta   90.00
_cell.angle_gamma   90.00
#
_symmetry.space_group_name_H-M   'P 1'
#
loop_
_entity.id
_entity.type
_entity.pdbx_description
1 polymer ?
#
loop_
_entity_poly.entity_id
_entity_poly.type
_entity_poly.pdbx_seq_one_letter_code
_entity_poly.pdbx_strand_id
1 'polypeptide(L)'
;MAVRLPSKLFRLRSFSTTLAIHKDESLKPPQPPRPIDDSTSALDYKRSHRVRPPPLPATDVPRARSAEETVTNILYNTPPPSLQPYKKHVLNCLVQNEPGVLSRVSGILAGRGFNIDSLVVCRTEIRDLSRMCIVLSGQEGVVEQARRQLEDLVPVWAVIDYTDTKTIERELLLVKVSILGPEYLEEQLLGGPSHDPRKPRAEPIPSRHERETAIAHNFERMGHADGFDYQVPPITPSQVLRLKHVHLQSISVLAQQFGGKIVDVSEHSVIVELTGKTSRVEAFLSLLKPFGILEAARTGLMSMPRTPISRAPEDDEAAVDAGSSIDASLLPPG
;
A
#
# COMPACT_ATOMS: atom_id res chain seq x y z
N MET A 1 30.07 -5.22 -62.58
CA MET A 1 30.65 -6.52 -62.16
C MET A 1 29.85 -6.98 -60.95
N ALA A 2 29.41 -8.23 -60.94
CA ALA A 2 28.25 -8.69 -60.19
C ALA A 2 28.59 -9.26 -58.79
N VAL A 3 27.54 -9.36 -57.96
CA VAL A 3 27.36 -10.30 -56.82
C VAL A 3 28.15 -9.95 -55.54
N ARG A 4 27.56 -9.79 -54.34
CA ARG A 4 26.76 -10.76 -53.55
C ARG A 4 26.05 -10.06 -52.38
N LEU A 5 24.73 -10.21 -52.27
CA LEU A 5 23.92 -9.85 -51.08
C LEU A 5 23.83 -11.07 -50.13
N PRO A 6 23.75 -10.88 -48.80
CA PRO A 6 23.52 -11.97 -47.86
C PRO A 6 22.05 -12.41 -47.88
N SER A 7 21.83 -13.68 -48.20
CA SER A 7 20.53 -14.36 -48.21
C SER A 7 19.97 -14.50 -46.78
N LYS A 8 18.93 -13.72 -46.45
CA LYS A 8 18.08 -14.00 -45.29
C LYS A 8 17.18 -15.20 -45.61
N LEU A 9 17.48 -16.35 -45.03
CA LEU A 9 16.59 -17.51 -44.98
C LEU A 9 15.36 -17.15 -44.13
N PHE A 10 14.26 -16.80 -44.79
CA PHE A 10 12.94 -16.81 -44.16
C PHE A 10 12.60 -18.26 -43.81
N ARG A 11 12.64 -18.61 -42.52
CA ARG A 11 11.94 -19.79 -42.01
C ARG A 11 10.44 -19.48 -42.09
N LEU A 12 9.82 -19.88 -43.20
CA LEU A 12 8.38 -20.08 -43.26
C LEU A 12 8.04 -21.12 -42.19
N ARG A 13 7.48 -20.67 -41.06
CA ARG A 13 6.79 -21.59 -40.15
C ARG A 13 5.60 -22.11 -40.92
N SER A 14 5.61 -23.42 -41.18
CA SER A 14 4.46 -24.16 -41.65
C SER A 14 3.29 -23.90 -40.71
N PHE A 15 2.27 -23.22 -41.22
CA PHE A 15 0.95 -23.27 -40.61
C PHE A 15 0.52 -24.73 -40.67
N SER A 16 0.47 -25.40 -39.52
CA SER A 16 -0.28 -26.65 -39.40
C SER A 16 -1.75 -26.27 -39.48
N THR A 17 -2.26 -26.27 -40.70
CA THR A 17 -3.70 -26.33 -40.96
C THR A 17 -4.17 -27.70 -40.50
N THR A 18 -4.61 -27.81 -39.25
CA THR A 18 -5.61 -28.85 -38.95
C THR A 18 -6.84 -28.48 -39.75
N LEU A 19 -6.97 -29.12 -40.91
CA LEU A 19 -8.20 -29.21 -41.68
C LEU A 19 -9.35 -29.41 -40.70
N ALA A 20 -10.17 -28.38 -40.52
CA ALA A 20 -11.53 -28.58 -40.10
C ALA A 20 -12.16 -29.45 -41.19
N ILE A 21 -12.32 -30.74 -40.91
CA ILE A 21 -13.26 -31.57 -41.64
C ILE A 21 -14.63 -30.98 -41.30
N HIS A 22 -15.05 -30.03 -42.12
CA HIS A 22 -16.43 -29.66 -42.29
C HIS A 22 -17.09 -30.89 -42.91
N LYS A 23 -17.51 -31.82 -42.07
CA LYS A 23 -18.49 -32.82 -42.49
C LYS A 23 -19.79 -32.05 -42.59
N ASP A 24 -20.26 -31.86 -43.81
CA ASP A 24 -21.65 -31.49 -44.09
C ASP A 24 -22.56 -32.60 -43.51
N GLU A 25 -22.86 -32.50 -42.23
CA GLU A 25 -24.02 -33.11 -41.64
C GLU A 25 -24.94 -31.97 -41.25
N SER A 26 -25.95 -31.78 -42.10
CA SER A 26 -27.19 -31.05 -41.83
C SER A 26 -27.48 -30.92 -40.33
N LEU A 27 -27.66 -29.68 -39.88
CA LEU A 27 -28.24 -29.30 -38.59
C LEU A 27 -29.57 -30.04 -38.37
N LYS A 28 -29.52 -31.24 -37.80
CA LYS A 28 -30.67 -31.90 -37.20
C LYS A 28 -30.69 -31.46 -35.74
N PRO A 29 -31.78 -30.84 -35.24
CA PRO A 29 -31.90 -30.57 -33.82
C PRO A 29 -31.75 -31.87 -33.02
N PRO A 30 -31.19 -31.83 -31.81
CA PRO A 30 -30.96 -33.04 -31.02
C PRO A 30 -32.28 -33.79 -30.87
N GLN A 31 -32.35 -35.01 -31.40
CA GLN A 31 -33.54 -35.83 -31.28
C GLN A 31 -33.76 -36.21 -29.80
N PRO A 32 -35.01 -36.17 -29.31
CA PRO A 32 -35.31 -36.65 -27.96
C PRO A 32 -34.88 -38.11 -27.83
N PRO A 33 -34.43 -38.54 -26.64
CA PRO A 33 -34.01 -39.92 -26.43
C PRO A 33 -35.16 -40.87 -26.76
N ARG A 34 -34.84 -42.00 -27.40
CA ARG A 34 -35.84 -43.02 -27.72
C ARG A 34 -36.52 -43.51 -26.42
N PRO A 35 -37.82 -43.85 -26.46
CA PRO A 35 -38.50 -44.42 -25.31
C PRO A 35 -37.74 -45.64 -24.78
N ILE A 36 -37.64 -45.71 -23.45
CA ILE A 36 -36.87 -46.73 -22.74
C ILE A 36 -37.74 -47.97 -22.59
N ASP A 37 -37.52 -48.99 -23.41
CA ASP A 37 -38.21 -50.28 -23.28
C ASP A 37 -37.45 -51.26 -22.37
N ASP A 38 -36.26 -50.88 -21.88
CA ASP A 38 -35.40 -51.80 -21.14
C ASP A 38 -34.64 -51.12 -19.98
N SER A 39 -34.62 -51.78 -18.83
CA SER A 39 -34.14 -51.23 -17.54
C SER A 39 -32.62 -50.98 -17.51
N THR A 40 -31.89 -51.46 -18.51
CA THR A 40 -30.42 -51.33 -18.66
C THR A 40 -30.01 -50.24 -19.66
N SER A 41 -30.95 -49.71 -20.45
CA SER A 41 -30.69 -48.72 -21.51
C SER A 41 -30.05 -47.42 -21.00
N ALA A 42 -30.34 -47.02 -19.77
CA ALA A 42 -29.75 -45.83 -19.15
C ALA A 42 -28.24 -45.99 -18.86
N LEU A 43 -27.79 -47.23 -18.56
CA LEU A 43 -26.37 -47.52 -18.36
C LEU A 43 -25.61 -47.57 -19.70
N ASP A 44 -26.22 -48.11 -20.74
CA ASP A 44 -25.64 -48.12 -22.09
C ASP A 44 -25.60 -46.71 -22.70
N TYR A 45 -26.61 -45.88 -22.43
CA TYR A 45 -26.59 -44.46 -22.78
C TYR A 45 -25.46 -43.72 -22.05
N LYS A 46 -25.27 -43.93 -20.75
CA LYS A 46 -24.14 -43.33 -19.99
C LYS A 46 -22.77 -43.89 -20.38
N ARG A 47 -22.67 -45.16 -20.79
CA ARG A 47 -21.41 -45.77 -21.29
C ARG A 47 -21.04 -45.25 -22.67
N SER A 48 -22.02 -45.06 -23.55
CA SER A 48 -21.83 -44.54 -24.91
C SER A 48 -21.63 -43.03 -24.93
N HIS A 49 -22.35 -42.28 -24.09
CA HIS A 49 -22.19 -40.85 -23.90
C HIS A 49 -21.26 -40.57 -22.71
N ARG A 50 -19.95 -40.81 -22.92
CA ARG A 50 -18.94 -40.21 -22.03
C ARG A 50 -18.98 -38.70 -22.24
N VAL A 51 -19.75 -37.99 -21.41
CA VAL A 51 -19.71 -36.52 -21.33
C VAL A 51 -18.31 -36.13 -20.91
N ARG A 52 -17.46 -35.78 -21.89
CA ARG A 52 -16.20 -35.12 -21.59
C ARG A 52 -16.59 -33.79 -20.94
N PRO A 53 -16.09 -33.47 -19.73
CA PRO A 53 -16.32 -32.14 -19.19
C PRO A 53 -15.88 -31.12 -20.25
N PRO A 54 -16.62 -30.01 -20.43
CA PRO A 54 -16.22 -28.98 -21.37
C PRO A 54 -14.76 -28.58 -21.07
N PRO A 55 -13.94 -28.32 -22.11
CA PRO A 55 -12.57 -27.90 -21.86
C PRO A 55 -12.61 -26.69 -20.94
N LEU A 56 -11.76 -26.70 -19.91
CA LEU A 56 -11.63 -25.56 -19.00
C LEU A 56 -11.44 -24.30 -19.87
N PRO A 57 -12.10 -23.17 -19.54
CA PRO A 57 -11.87 -21.93 -20.27
C PRO A 57 -10.37 -21.65 -20.23
N ALA A 58 -9.74 -21.66 -21.41
CA ALA A 58 -8.35 -21.31 -21.52
C ALA A 58 -8.25 -19.83 -21.16
N THR A 59 -7.86 -19.52 -19.93
CA THR A 59 -7.34 -18.19 -19.61
C THR A 59 -6.13 -18.00 -20.50
N ASP A 60 -6.26 -17.16 -21.53
CA ASP A 60 -5.14 -16.72 -22.35
C ASP A 60 -4.08 -16.18 -21.40
N VAL A 61 -3.00 -16.94 -21.22
CA VAL A 61 -1.85 -16.47 -20.45
C VAL A 61 -1.38 -15.19 -21.17
N PRO A 62 -1.25 -14.05 -20.47
CA PRO A 62 -0.93 -12.80 -21.12
C PRO A 62 0.32 -12.99 -21.99
N ARG A 63 0.22 -12.56 -23.25
CA ARG A 63 1.30 -12.63 -24.25
C ARG A 63 2.62 -12.20 -23.61
N ALA A 64 3.70 -12.96 -23.88
CA ALA A 64 5.05 -12.56 -23.48
C ALA A 64 5.34 -11.17 -24.08
N ARG A 65 5.53 -10.17 -23.20
CA ARG A 65 5.72 -8.76 -23.59
C ARG A 65 6.97 -8.62 -24.46
N SER A 66 6.90 -7.75 -25.45
CA SER A 66 8.09 -7.39 -26.25
C SER A 66 9.11 -6.63 -25.39
N ALA A 67 10.38 -6.67 -25.77
CA ALA A 67 11.42 -5.87 -25.11
C ALA A 67 11.09 -4.36 -25.15
N GLU A 68 10.51 -3.89 -26.25
CA GLU A 68 10.08 -2.49 -26.44
C GLU A 68 8.97 -2.10 -25.47
N GLU A 69 7.91 -2.90 -25.39
CA GLU A 69 6.79 -2.70 -24.43
C GLU A 69 7.29 -2.69 -22.98
N THR A 70 8.31 -3.50 -22.69
CA THR A 70 8.92 -3.55 -21.37
C THR A 70 9.71 -2.28 -21.06
N VAL A 71 10.52 -1.79 -22.00
CA VAL A 71 11.27 -0.54 -21.86
C VAL A 71 10.32 0.65 -21.71
N THR A 72 9.26 0.73 -22.51
CA THR A 72 8.25 1.80 -22.39
C THR A 72 7.57 1.77 -21.03
N ASN A 73 7.21 0.59 -20.52
CA ASN A 73 6.62 0.45 -19.18
C ASN A 73 7.59 0.90 -18.07
N ILE A 74 8.88 0.60 -18.20
CA ILE A 74 9.89 1.05 -17.22
C ILE A 74 9.98 2.58 -17.23
N LEU A 75 10.13 3.19 -18.41
CA LEU A 75 10.25 4.64 -18.54
C LEU A 75 8.98 5.37 -18.07
N TYR A 76 7.80 4.81 -18.32
CA TYR A 76 6.52 5.37 -17.88
C TYR A 76 6.34 5.31 -16.35
N ASN A 77 6.79 4.22 -15.70
CA ASN A 77 6.69 4.07 -14.24
C ASN A 77 7.87 4.69 -13.48
N THR A 78 8.89 5.21 -14.18
CA THR A 78 10.01 5.89 -13.53
C THR A 78 9.59 7.34 -13.27
N PRO A 79 9.44 7.77 -12.00
CA PRO A 79 9.06 9.14 -11.70
C PRO A 79 10.17 10.12 -12.13
N PRO A 80 9.82 11.30 -12.70
CA PRO A 80 10.81 12.31 -13.06
C PRO A 80 11.52 12.87 -11.82
N PRO A 81 12.79 13.29 -11.90
CA PRO A 81 13.50 13.90 -10.79
C PRO A 81 12.85 15.25 -10.41
N SER A 82 12.63 15.48 -9.11
CA SER A 82 12.07 16.73 -8.60
C SER A 82 13.06 17.90 -8.75
N LEU A 83 12.62 19.01 -9.33
CA LEU A 83 13.48 20.13 -9.76
C LEU A 83 13.93 21.11 -8.65
N GLN A 84 13.56 20.91 -7.38
CA GLN A 84 14.09 21.66 -6.22
C GLN A 84 13.62 20.97 -4.93
N PRO A 85 14.43 20.11 -4.28
CA PRO A 85 13.96 19.43 -3.09
C PRO A 85 14.10 20.34 -1.87
N TYR A 86 12.98 20.65 -1.20
CA TYR A 86 13.03 20.92 0.23
C TYR A 86 13.62 19.67 0.90
N LYS A 87 14.87 19.74 1.31
CA LYS A 87 15.55 18.62 1.99
C LYS A 87 14.96 18.53 3.40
N LYS A 88 14.72 17.30 3.85
CA LYS A 88 14.39 17.05 5.25
C LYS A 88 15.67 17.10 6.05
N HIS A 89 15.70 17.98 7.05
CA HIS A 89 16.81 18.12 7.98
C HIS A 89 16.44 17.52 9.32
N VAL A 90 17.38 16.77 9.91
CA VAL A 90 17.17 16.08 11.19
C VAL A 90 18.15 16.66 12.20
N LEU A 91 17.64 17.45 13.14
CA LEU A 91 18.42 18.08 14.19
C LEU A 91 18.26 17.31 15.51
N ASN A 92 19.36 17.15 16.23
CA ASN A 92 19.38 16.58 17.55
C ASN A 92 19.86 17.62 18.57
N CYS A 93 18.96 18.03 19.46
CA CYS A 93 19.28 18.98 20.52
C CYS A 93 19.48 18.25 21.84
N LEU A 94 20.60 18.52 22.50
CA LEU A 94 20.86 18.08 23.87
C LEU A 94 20.42 19.20 24.81
N VAL A 95 19.41 18.93 25.62
CA VAL A 95 18.69 19.95 26.39
C VAL A 95 18.65 19.55 27.85
N GLN A 96 18.84 20.51 28.75
CA GLN A 96 18.66 20.30 30.18
C GLN A 96 17.18 20.06 30.48
N ASN A 97 16.87 19.03 31.27
CA ASN A 97 15.51 18.65 31.60
C ASN A 97 14.94 19.53 32.73
N GLU A 98 14.62 20.78 32.39
CA GLU A 98 13.98 21.75 33.26
C GLU A 98 12.51 22.01 32.84
N PRO A 99 11.62 22.37 33.78
CA PRO A 99 10.24 22.69 33.44
C PRO A 99 10.18 23.89 32.47
N GLY A 100 9.40 23.75 31.41
CA GLY A 100 9.21 24.80 30.39
C GLY A 100 10.19 24.77 29.21
N VAL A 101 11.19 23.87 29.22
CA VAL A 101 12.19 23.82 28.13
C VAL A 101 11.58 23.44 26.78
N LEU A 102 10.64 22.50 26.77
CA LEU A 102 9.90 22.09 25.56
C LEU A 102 9.11 23.25 24.96
N SER A 103 8.41 24.02 25.82
CA SER A 103 7.64 25.18 25.37
C SER A 103 8.53 26.26 24.78
N ARG A 104 9.74 26.44 25.31
CA ARG A 104 10.71 27.41 24.79
C ARG A 104 11.24 27.00 23.43
N VAL A 105 11.68 25.74 23.27
CA VAL A 105 12.20 25.21 22.00
C VAL A 105 11.10 25.23 20.92
N SER A 106 9.92 24.70 21.22
CA SER A 106 8.78 24.71 20.28
C SER A 106 8.32 26.13 19.96
N GLY A 107 8.30 27.03 20.95
CA GLY A 107 7.92 28.44 20.77
C GLY A 107 8.88 29.22 19.88
N ILE A 108 10.19 28.97 19.97
CA ILE A 108 11.19 29.59 19.07
C ILE A 108 11.00 29.13 17.63
N LEU A 109 10.72 27.84 17.43
CA LEU A 109 10.52 27.30 16.10
C LEU A 109 9.22 27.81 15.47
N ALA A 110 8.13 27.80 16.22
CA ALA A 110 6.83 28.28 15.78
C ALA A 110 6.80 29.81 15.58
N GLY A 111 7.42 30.58 16.49
CA GLY A 111 7.45 32.04 16.45
C GLY A 111 8.19 32.62 15.23
N ARG A 112 9.03 31.81 14.58
CA ARG A 112 9.73 32.17 13.33
C ARG A 112 9.17 31.51 12.09
N GLY A 113 8.11 30.70 12.24
CA GLY A 113 7.42 30.08 11.12
C GLY A 113 8.22 28.97 10.44
N PHE A 114 9.11 28.28 11.16
CA PHE A 114 9.77 27.09 10.59
C PHE A 114 8.76 25.93 10.48
N ASN A 115 8.77 25.23 9.35
CA ASN A 115 7.90 24.07 9.17
C ASN A 115 8.48 22.84 9.88
N ILE A 116 7.82 22.43 10.97
CA ILE A 116 8.23 21.29 11.79
C ILE A 116 7.44 20.05 11.35
N ASP A 117 8.14 19.06 10.80
CA ASP A 117 7.54 17.77 10.43
C ASP A 117 7.28 16.93 11.68
N SER A 118 8.25 16.89 12.60
CA SER A 118 8.09 16.20 13.90
C SER A 118 9.04 16.75 14.95
N LEU A 119 8.62 16.71 16.21
CA LEU A 119 9.43 17.05 17.37
C LEU A 119 9.19 15.98 18.45
N VAL A 120 10.24 15.25 18.81
CA VAL A 120 10.18 14.18 19.80
C VAL A 120 11.16 14.46 20.92
N VAL A 121 10.70 14.35 22.16
CA VAL A 121 11.55 14.48 23.35
C VAL A 121 11.83 13.09 23.92
N CYS A 122 13.10 12.73 23.99
CA CYS A 122 13.59 11.47 24.53
C CYS A 122 14.31 11.76 25.85
N ARG A 123 13.88 11.11 26.93
CA ARG A 123 14.66 11.13 28.18
C ARG A 123 15.92 10.29 28.00
N THR A 124 17.06 10.78 28.48
CA THR A 124 18.30 9.98 28.50
C THR A 124 18.49 9.29 29.85
N GLU A 125 19.42 8.33 29.92
CA GLU A 125 19.80 7.68 31.18
C GLU A 125 20.42 8.66 32.19
N ILE A 126 21.00 9.74 31.69
CA ILE A 126 21.61 10.78 32.52
C ILE A 126 20.48 11.65 33.08
N ARG A 127 20.51 11.85 34.41
CA ARG A 127 19.58 12.76 35.10
C ARG A 127 19.74 14.17 34.55
N ASP A 128 18.63 14.87 34.42
CA ASP A 128 18.57 16.26 33.97
C ASP A 128 19.04 16.50 32.53
N LEU A 129 19.20 15.44 31.72
CA LEU A 129 19.52 15.52 30.30
C LEU A 129 18.43 14.86 29.45
N SER A 130 17.91 15.62 28.50
CA SER A 130 16.94 15.20 27.51
C SER A 130 17.50 15.40 26.10
N ARG A 131 17.11 14.52 25.18
CA ARG A 131 17.44 14.59 23.77
C ARG A 131 16.19 14.92 22.97
N MET A 132 16.21 16.03 22.26
CA MET A 132 15.11 16.41 21.37
C MET A 132 15.50 16.13 19.92
N CYS A 133 14.72 15.32 19.23
CA CYS A 133 14.85 15.08 17.80
C CYS A 133 13.84 15.95 17.07
N ILE A 134 14.32 16.81 16.18
CA ILE A 134 13.50 17.79 15.47
C ILE A 134 13.72 17.57 13.98
N VAL A 135 12.63 17.39 13.24
CA VAL A 135 12.66 17.26 11.78
C VAL A 135 12.07 18.51 11.18
N LEU A 136 12.85 19.18 10.34
CA LEU A 136 12.47 20.41 9.66
C LEU A 136 12.51 20.19 8.15
N SER A 137 11.57 20.78 7.42
CA SER A 137 11.61 20.86 5.96
C SER A 137 11.97 22.28 5.55
N GLY A 138 13.03 22.48 4.77
CA GLY A 138 13.46 23.83 4.40
C GLY A 138 14.67 23.87 3.47
N GLN A 139 15.10 25.08 3.15
CA GLN A 139 16.39 25.33 2.54
C GLN A 139 17.48 25.36 3.62
N GLU A 140 18.70 24.97 3.26
CA GLU A 140 19.83 24.82 4.19
C GLU A 140 20.11 26.10 5.00
N GLY A 141 20.09 27.28 4.38
CA GLY A 141 20.32 28.55 5.07
C GLY A 141 19.27 28.86 6.16
N VAL A 142 18.01 28.48 5.94
CA VAL A 142 16.90 28.67 6.89
C VAL A 142 17.04 27.68 8.07
N VAL A 143 17.44 26.44 7.79
CA VAL A 143 17.65 25.43 8.82
C VAL A 143 18.88 25.72 9.66
N GLU A 144 19.98 26.20 9.06
CA GLU A 144 21.17 26.63 9.79
C GLU A 144 20.86 27.82 10.71
N GLN A 145 19.99 28.73 10.28
CA GLN A 145 19.49 29.79 11.14
C GLN A 145 18.69 29.22 12.33
N ALA A 146 17.82 28.22 12.10
CA ALA A 146 17.09 27.55 13.17
C ALA A 146 18.04 26.84 14.16
N ARG A 147 19.07 26.16 13.65
CA ARG A 147 20.11 25.48 14.45
C ARG A 147 20.82 26.46 15.38
N ARG A 148 21.29 27.59 14.85
CA ARG A 148 21.98 28.64 15.63
C ARG A 148 21.09 29.24 16.73
N GLN A 149 19.80 29.42 16.46
CA GLN A 149 18.88 29.97 17.44
C GLN A 149 18.54 29.00 18.57
N LEU A 150 18.48 27.70 18.26
CA LEU A 150 18.30 26.67 19.27
C LEU A 150 19.55 26.53 20.14
N GLU A 151 20.74 26.71 19.56
CA GLU A 151 22.03 26.68 20.26
C GLU A 151 22.23 27.89 21.19
N ASP A 152 21.67 29.06 20.85
CA ASP A 152 21.73 30.29 21.68
C ASP A 152 20.86 30.21 22.95
N LEU A 153 20.02 29.17 23.09
CA LEU A 153 19.19 28.99 24.27
C LEU A 153 20.02 28.48 25.46
N VAL A 154 19.98 29.21 26.57
CA VAL A 154 20.64 28.84 27.85
C VAL A 154 20.46 27.37 28.27
N PRO A 155 19.26 26.75 28.23
CA PRO A 155 19.09 25.36 28.65
C PRO A 155 19.51 24.32 27.60
N VAL A 156 19.98 24.73 26.42
CA VAL A 156 20.45 23.83 25.35
C VAL A 156 21.97 23.73 25.43
N TRP A 157 22.48 22.51 25.52
CA TRP A 157 23.91 22.24 25.58
C TRP A 157 24.56 22.24 24.20
N ALA A 158 23.88 21.64 23.22
CA ALA A 158 24.36 21.55 21.85
C ALA A 158 23.21 21.19 20.90
N VAL A 159 23.34 21.63 19.64
CA VAL A 159 22.47 21.23 18.53
C VAL A 159 23.32 20.63 17.43
N ILE A 160 23.08 19.35 17.15
CA ILE A 160 23.82 18.56 16.17
C ILE A 160 22.93 18.35 14.95
N ASP A 161 23.44 18.63 13.75
CA ASP A 161 22.77 18.29 12.50
C ASP A 161 23.17 16.88 12.05
N TYR A 162 22.16 16.02 11.83
CA TYR A 162 22.34 14.66 11.33
C TYR A 162 21.99 14.48 9.86
N THR A 163 21.65 15.55 9.14
CA THR A 163 21.17 15.52 7.76
C THR A 163 22.09 14.75 6.81
N ASP A 164 23.41 14.95 6.90
CA ASP A 164 24.40 14.28 6.03
C ASP A 164 25.11 13.10 6.70
N THR A 165 24.70 12.76 7.92
CA THR A 165 25.30 11.66 8.68
C THR A 165 24.50 10.37 8.51
N LYS A 166 25.18 9.22 8.48
CA LYS A 166 24.50 7.91 8.44
C LYS A 166 23.80 7.67 9.77
N THR A 167 22.48 7.83 9.82
CA THR A 167 21.69 7.60 11.04
C THR A 167 20.81 6.34 10.98
N ILE A 168 20.35 5.90 12.14
CA ILE A 168 19.23 4.98 12.32
C ILE A 168 18.03 5.80 12.72
N GLU A 169 17.04 5.83 11.85
CA GLU A 169 15.75 6.45 12.05
C GLU A 169 14.71 5.43 12.49
N ARG A 170 13.95 5.76 13.54
CA ARG A 170 12.86 4.94 14.07
C ARG A 170 11.67 5.80 14.47
N GLU A 171 10.50 5.26 14.22
CA GLU A 171 9.21 5.79 14.62
C GLU A 171 8.38 4.60 15.09
N LEU A 172 7.59 4.82 16.15
CA LEU A 172 6.65 3.85 16.69
C LEU A 172 5.23 4.22 16.26
N LEU A 173 4.49 3.22 15.76
CA LEU A 173 3.09 3.31 15.41
C LEU A 173 2.30 2.29 16.25
N LEU A 174 1.24 2.77 16.88
CA LEU A 174 0.15 1.95 17.38
C LEU A 174 -1.10 2.27 16.56
N VAL A 175 -1.69 1.26 15.95
CA VAL A 175 -2.87 1.44 15.10
C VAL A 175 -3.96 0.45 15.47
N LYS A 176 -5.16 0.97 15.71
CA LYS A 176 -6.37 0.20 15.94
C LYS A 176 -7.13 0.08 14.62
N VAL A 177 -7.32 -1.14 14.16
CA VAL A 177 -7.92 -1.46 12.86
C VAL A 177 -9.21 -2.24 13.08
N SER A 178 -10.24 -1.93 12.29
CA SER A 178 -11.49 -2.69 12.27
C SER A 178 -11.30 -4.06 11.63
N ILE A 179 -11.96 -5.09 12.17
CA ILE A 179 -12.06 -6.41 11.53
C ILE A 179 -13.43 -6.65 10.90
N LEU A 180 -14.35 -5.69 11.00
CA LEU A 180 -15.71 -5.79 10.45
C LEU A 180 -15.77 -5.59 8.93
N GLY A 181 -14.75 -4.95 8.34
CA GLY A 181 -14.69 -4.62 6.91
C GLY A 181 -14.90 -3.13 6.62
N PRO A 182 -14.60 -2.68 5.40
CA PRO A 182 -14.75 -1.28 4.98
C PRO A 182 -16.20 -0.80 4.99
N GLU A 183 -17.16 -1.66 4.65
CA GLU A 183 -18.57 -1.29 4.55
C GLU A 183 -19.13 -0.84 5.91
N TYR A 184 -18.71 -1.51 6.99
CA TYR A 184 -19.09 -1.14 8.35
C TYR A 184 -18.48 0.21 8.77
N LEU A 185 -17.24 0.49 8.33
CA LEU A 185 -16.60 1.77 8.60
C LEU A 185 -17.32 2.91 7.86
N GLU A 186 -17.67 2.70 6.59
CA GLU A 186 -18.42 3.68 5.80
C GLU A 186 -19.79 3.96 6.41
N GLU A 187 -20.51 2.94 6.87
CA GLU A 187 -21.77 3.10 7.59
C GLU A 187 -21.59 3.89 8.90
N GLN A 188 -20.52 3.60 9.65
CA GLN A 188 -20.16 4.33 10.87
C GLN A 188 -19.79 5.80 10.58
N LEU A 189 -19.10 6.08 9.46
CA LEU A 189 -18.73 7.44 9.03
C LEU A 189 -19.93 8.20 8.43
N LEU A 190 -20.93 7.51 7.87
CA LEU A 190 -22.18 8.11 7.39
C LEU A 190 -23.12 8.51 8.54
N GLY A 191 -22.93 7.97 9.74
CA GLY A 191 -23.50 8.51 10.97
C GLY A 191 -22.67 9.72 11.38
N GLY A 192 -23.32 10.88 11.59
CA GLY A 192 -22.62 12.11 11.97
C GLY A 192 -21.78 11.99 13.26
N PRO A 193 -21.19 13.11 13.76
CA PRO A 193 -20.25 13.12 14.89
C PRO A 193 -20.80 12.60 16.24
N SER A 194 -22.09 12.26 16.31
CA SER A 194 -22.69 11.56 17.43
C SER A 194 -22.35 10.07 17.38
N HIS A 195 -21.61 9.58 18.38
CA HIS A 195 -21.34 8.15 18.64
C HIS A 195 -22.60 7.30 18.93
N ASP A 196 -23.80 7.78 18.65
CA ASP A 196 -24.98 6.96 18.79
C ASP A 196 -24.98 5.91 17.69
N PRO A 197 -24.95 4.60 18.03
CA PRO A 197 -25.18 3.58 17.04
C PRO A 197 -26.54 3.88 16.41
N ARG A 198 -26.61 3.97 15.08
CA ARG A 198 -27.91 3.89 14.40
C ARG A 198 -28.53 2.60 14.90
N LYS A 199 -29.53 2.69 15.79
CA LYS A 199 -30.44 1.57 16.00
C LYS A 199 -30.85 1.17 14.59
N PRO A 200 -30.70 -0.11 14.19
CA PRO A 200 -31.26 -0.56 12.93
C PRO A 200 -32.69 -0.05 12.98
N ARG A 201 -33.04 0.82 12.02
CA ARG A 201 -34.38 1.38 11.91
C ARG A 201 -35.26 0.15 12.06
N ALA A 202 -36.04 0.07 13.14
CA ALA A 202 -36.95 -1.02 13.34
C ALA A 202 -37.93 -0.89 12.18
N GLU A 203 -37.60 -1.51 11.05
CA GLU A 203 -38.51 -1.59 9.95
C GLU A 203 -39.69 -2.34 10.54
N PRO A 204 -40.88 -1.71 10.63
CA PRO A 204 -42.06 -2.41 11.08
C PRO A 204 -42.13 -3.69 10.25
N ILE A 205 -42.31 -4.84 10.91
CA ILE A 205 -42.44 -6.13 10.24
C ILE A 205 -43.44 -5.93 9.11
N PRO A 206 -43.01 -5.96 7.82
CA PRO A 206 -43.88 -5.53 6.74
C PRO A 206 -45.06 -6.49 6.73
N SER A 207 -46.26 -5.92 6.73
CA SER A 207 -47.49 -6.68 6.58
C SER A 207 -47.39 -7.54 5.32
N ARG A 208 -48.11 -8.66 5.27
CA ARG A 208 -48.09 -9.57 4.10
C ARG A 208 -48.32 -8.81 2.79
N HIS A 209 -49.17 -7.79 2.83
CA HIS A 209 -49.48 -6.94 1.69
C HIS A 209 -48.31 -6.06 1.26
N GLU A 210 -47.56 -5.47 2.20
CA GLU A 210 -46.36 -4.66 1.90
C GLU A 210 -45.21 -5.51 1.35
N ARG A 211 -45.11 -6.78 1.78
CA ARG A 211 -44.18 -7.75 1.18
C ARG A 211 -44.56 -8.12 -0.24
N GLU A 212 -45.84 -8.39 -0.47
CA GLU A 212 -46.35 -8.73 -1.80
C GLU A 212 -46.21 -7.54 -2.77
N THR A 213 -46.44 -6.31 -2.32
CA THR A 213 -46.23 -5.10 -3.14
C THR A 213 -44.76 -4.81 -3.39
N ALA A 214 -43.86 -5.01 -2.42
CA ALA A 214 -42.42 -4.88 -2.62
C ALA A 214 -41.86 -5.91 -3.62
N ILE A 215 -42.36 -7.16 -3.58
CA ILE A 215 -42.01 -8.20 -4.55
C ILE A 215 -42.52 -7.82 -5.95
N ALA A 216 -43.76 -7.31 -6.06
CA ALA A 216 -44.30 -6.81 -7.33
C ALA A 216 -43.47 -5.63 -7.88
N HIS A 217 -43.09 -4.68 -7.03
CA HIS A 217 -42.28 -3.53 -7.42
C HIS A 217 -40.86 -3.91 -7.85
N ASN A 218 -40.26 -4.93 -7.21
CA ASN A 218 -38.97 -5.48 -7.62
C ASN A 218 -39.08 -6.26 -8.95
N PHE A 219 -40.20 -6.93 -9.18
CA PHE A 219 -40.47 -7.64 -10.44
C PHE A 219 -40.64 -6.65 -11.61
N GLU A 220 -41.28 -5.49 -11.37
CA GLU A 220 -41.40 -4.43 -12.37
C GLU A 220 -40.06 -3.72 -12.65
N ARG A 221 -39.19 -3.58 -11.65
CA ARG A 221 -37.84 -2.99 -11.83
C ARG A 221 -36.87 -3.88 -12.60
N MET A 222 -37.11 -5.19 -12.69
CA MET A 222 -36.30 -6.11 -13.51
C MET A 222 -36.40 -5.84 -15.03
N GLY A 223 -37.33 -4.99 -15.47
CA GLY A 223 -37.51 -4.61 -16.88
C GLY A 223 -36.71 -3.37 -17.34
N HIS A 224 -36.06 -2.62 -16.44
CA HIS A 224 -35.32 -1.40 -16.80
C HIS A 224 -33.84 -1.53 -16.41
N ALA A 225 -32.99 -1.60 -17.43
CA ALA A 225 -31.55 -1.88 -17.32
C ALA A 225 -30.67 -0.65 -16.98
N ASP A 226 -31.17 0.32 -16.20
CA ASP A 226 -30.37 1.47 -15.78
C ASP A 226 -30.66 1.83 -14.31
N GLY A 227 -29.75 1.43 -13.42
CA GLY A 227 -29.78 1.76 -12.00
C GLY A 227 -29.68 0.54 -11.09
N PHE A 228 -28.54 -0.16 -11.12
CA PHE A 228 -28.21 -1.15 -10.10
C PHE A 228 -27.95 -0.45 -8.77
N ASP A 229 -28.99 -0.22 -7.97
CA ASP A 229 -28.86 -0.17 -6.52
C ASP A 229 -28.37 -1.57 -6.09
N TYR A 230 -27.06 -1.74 -5.94
CA TYR A 230 -26.45 -2.92 -5.33
C TYR A 230 -26.86 -2.93 -3.84
N GLN A 231 -28.09 -3.35 -3.55
CA GLN A 231 -28.46 -3.75 -2.19
C GLN A 231 -27.70 -5.03 -1.88
N VAL A 232 -26.53 -4.88 -1.28
CA VAL A 232 -25.71 -5.99 -0.79
C VAL A 232 -26.60 -6.85 0.12
N PRO A 233 -26.75 -8.16 -0.16
CA PRO A 233 -27.61 -9.01 0.65
C PRO A 233 -27.14 -8.99 2.11
N PRO A 234 -28.05 -8.95 3.09
CA PRO A 234 -27.69 -8.87 4.50
C PRO A 234 -26.85 -10.08 4.89
N ILE A 235 -25.63 -9.81 5.39
CA ILE A 235 -24.63 -10.83 5.70
C ILE A 235 -25.12 -11.65 6.91
N THR A 236 -25.09 -12.97 6.79
CA THR A 236 -25.45 -13.85 7.93
C THR A 236 -24.43 -13.74 9.08
N PRO A 237 -24.82 -13.90 10.36
CA PRO A 237 -23.89 -13.80 11.48
C PRO A 237 -22.69 -14.76 11.39
N SER A 238 -22.90 -15.96 10.84
CA SER A 238 -21.83 -16.93 10.60
C SER A 238 -20.86 -16.47 9.50
N GLN A 239 -21.37 -15.79 8.47
CA GLN A 239 -20.54 -15.21 7.42
C GLN A 239 -19.75 -14.02 7.95
N VAL A 240 -20.34 -13.15 8.78
CA VAL A 240 -19.63 -12.06 9.47
C VAL A 240 -18.47 -12.61 10.32
N LEU A 241 -18.70 -13.67 11.09
CA LEU A 241 -17.65 -14.26 11.92
C LEU A 241 -16.46 -14.78 11.09
N ARG A 242 -16.73 -15.40 9.93
CA ARG A 242 -15.67 -15.84 9.01
C ARG A 242 -14.91 -14.65 8.41
N LEU A 243 -15.62 -13.60 7.97
CA LEU A 243 -15.01 -12.39 7.43
C LEU A 243 -14.10 -11.70 8.48
N LYS A 244 -14.58 -11.57 9.72
CA LYS A 244 -13.78 -11.09 10.86
C LYS A 244 -12.47 -11.85 10.99
N HIS A 245 -12.53 -13.18 10.94
CA HIS A 245 -11.34 -14.02 11.06
C HIS A 245 -10.39 -13.87 9.86
N VAL A 246 -10.92 -13.75 8.64
CA VAL A 246 -10.13 -13.52 7.42
C VAL A 246 -9.43 -12.16 7.45
N HIS A 247 -10.11 -11.11 7.91
CA HIS A 247 -9.53 -9.78 8.08
C HIS A 247 -8.44 -9.79 9.15
N LEU A 248 -8.69 -10.41 10.29
CA LEU A 248 -7.70 -10.59 11.36
C LEU A 248 -6.45 -11.31 10.82
N GLN A 249 -6.62 -12.44 10.13
CA GLN A 249 -5.50 -13.18 9.54
C GLN A 249 -4.72 -12.34 8.53
N SER A 250 -5.41 -11.62 7.65
CA SER A 250 -4.77 -10.71 6.67
C SER A 250 -3.94 -9.63 7.36
N ILE A 251 -4.50 -8.98 8.39
CA ILE A 251 -3.81 -7.96 9.18
C ILE A 251 -2.61 -8.57 9.91
N SER A 252 -2.75 -9.78 10.47
CA SER A 252 -1.65 -10.49 11.13
C SER A 252 -0.49 -10.79 10.18
N VAL A 253 -0.78 -11.21 8.94
CA VAL A 253 0.24 -11.47 7.93
C VAL A 253 0.93 -10.17 7.53
N LEU A 254 0.17 -9.10 7.31
CA LEU A 254 0.74 -7.78 7.00
C LEU A 254 1.63 -7.27 8.15
N ALA A 255 1.16 -7.38 9.40
CA ALA A 255 1.95 -7.01 10.56
C ALA A 255 3.26 -7.79 10.63
N GLN A 256 3.23 -9.12 10.44
CA GLN A 256 4.42 -9.96 10.46
C GLN A 256 5.42 -9.60 9.35
N GLN A 257 4.95 -9.34 8.13
CA GLN A 257 5.81 -8.92 7.01
C GLN A 257 6.48 -7.57 7.26
N PHE A 258 5.78 -6.65 7.90
CA PHE A 258 6.31 -5.35 8.27
C PHE A 258 7.17 -5.39 9.54
N GLY A 259 7.24 -6.53 10.24
CA GLY A 259 7.98 -6.67 11.50
C GLY A 259 7.25 -6.06 12.70
N GLY A 260 5.94 -5.83 12.58
CA GLY A 260 5.05 -5.41 13.65
C GLY A 260 4.52 -6.60 14.45
N LYS A 261 3.78 -6.29 15.51
CA LYS A 261 3.18 -7.25 16.44
C LYS A 261 1.72 -6.87 16.70
N ILE A 262 0.86 -7.86 16.85
CA ILE A 262 -0.49 -7.65 17.36
C ILE A 262 -0.40 -7.61 18.88
N VAL A 263 -0.87 -6.51 19.49
CA VAL A 263 -0.82 -6.29 20.94
C VAL A 263 -2.16 -6.60 21.61
N ASP A 264 -3.27 -6.32 20.91
CA ASP A 264 -4.62 -6.55 21.42
C ASP A 264 -5.55 -7.07 20.31
N VAL A 265 -6.46 -7.98 20.67
CA VAL A 265 -7.49 -8.53 19.79
C VAL A 265 -8.84 -8.44 20.50
N SER A 266 -9.75 -7.65 19.94
CA SER A 266 -11.12 -7.47 20.42
C SER A 266 -12.14 -8.11 19.46
N GLU A 267 -13.43 -8.00 19.77
CA GLU A 267 -14.51 -8.61 18.97
C GLU A 267 -14.70 -7.93 17.60
N HIS A 268 -14.36 -6.65 17.51
CA HIS A 268 -14.59 -5.80 16.33
C HIS A 268 -13.33 -5.07 15.85
N SER A 269 -12.23 -5.13 16.60
CA SER A 269 -10.99 -4.45 16.25
C SER A 269 -9.75 -5.19 16.73
N VAL A 270 -8.60 -4.86 16.14
CA VAL A 270 -7.27 -5.34 16.51
C VAL A 270 -6.32 -4.16 16.68
N ILE A 271 -5.41 -4.21 17.64
CA ILE A 271 -4.35 -3.20 17.80
C ILE A 271 -3.01 -3.80 17.36
N VAL A 272 -2.36 -3.10 16.43
CA VAL A 272 -1.06 -3.47 15.89
C VAL A 272 -0.02 -2.43 16.28
N GLU A 273 1.11 -2.93 16.78
CA GLU A 273 2.32 -2.17 17.04
C GLU A 273 3.31 -2.37 15.88
N LEU A 274 3.90 -1.29 15.38
CA LEU A 274 4.97 -1.32 14.38
C LEU A 274 6.07 -0.33 14.75
N THR A 275 7.32 -0.76 14.67
CA THR A 275 8.48 0.13 14.76
C THR A 275 9.28 0.09 13.47
N GLY A 276 9.58 1.24 12.88
CA GLY A 276 10.29 1.30 11.60
C GLY A 276 10.73 2.70 11.22
N LYS A 277 11.30 2.88 10.02
CA LYS A 277 11.50 4.22 9.43
C LYS A 277 10.13 4.81 9.07
N THR A 278 10.02 6.14 9.04
CA THR A 278 8.76 6.84 8.71
C THR A 278 8.15 6.38 7.38
N SER A 279 8.96 6.18 6.34
CA SER A 279 8.47 5.67 5.05
C SER A 279 7.86 4.27 5.12
N ARG A 280 8.41 3.38 5.97
CA ARG A 280 7.88 2.03 6.19
C ARG A 280 6.58 2.07 6.99
N VAL A 281 6.49 2.96 7.98
CA VAL A 281 5.28 3.18 8.79
C VAL A 281 4.14 3.74 7.92
N GLU A 282 4.42 4.71 7.06
CA GLU A 282 3.42 5.28 6.13
C GLU A 282 2.93 4.27 5.08
N ALA A 283 3.84 3.44 4.56
CA ALA A 283 3.47 2.35 3.67
C ALA A 283 2.55 1.35 4.37
N PHE A 284 2.86 0.98 5.62
CA PHE A 284 2.02 0.09 6.42
C PHE A 284 0.62 0.67 6.67
N LEU A 285 0.54 1.95 7.06
CA LEU A 285 -0.74 2.64 7.22
C LEU A 285 -1.56 2.64 5.93
N SER A 286 -0.91 2.88 4.78
CA SER A 286 -1.59 2.89 3.48
C SER A 286 -2.17 1.53 3.10
N LEU A 287 -1.51 0.42 3.49
CA LEU A 287 -2.02 -0.93 3.30
C LEU A 287 -3.16 -1.29 4.27
N LEU A 288 -3.21 -0.65 5.44
CA LEU A 288 -4.28 -0.85 6.42
C LEU A 288 -5.54 -0.01 6.17
N LYS A 289 -5.43 1.09 5.39
CA LYS A 289 -6.57 1.95 5.05
C LYS A 289 -7.81 1.19 4.57
N PRO A 290 -7.72 0.17 3.68
CA PRO A 290 -8.90 -0.56 3.21
C PRO A 290 -9.63 -1.38 4.28
N PHE A 291 -8.96 -1.77 5.36
CA PHE A 291 -9.61 -2.48 6.47
C PHE A 291 -10.39 -1.53 7.40
N GLY A 292 -10.05 -0.24 7.35
CA GLY A 292 -10.60 0.78 8.22
C GLY A 292 -9.78 0.99 9.48
N ILE A 293 -9.03 2.09 9.50
CA ILE A 293 -8.28 2.54 10.67
C ILE A 293 -9.26 3.29 11.59
N LEU A 294 -9.46 2.77 12.80
CA LEU A 294 -10.31 3.38 13.82
C LEU A 294 -9.55 4.48 14.57
N GLU A 295 -8.28 4.20 14.91
CA GLU A 295 -7.42 5.10 15.67
C GLU A 295 -5.95 4.82 15.32
N ALA A 296 -5.10 5.85 15.32
CA ALA A 296 -3.67 5.71 15.15
C ALA A 296 -2.92 6.68 16.07
N ALA A 297 -1.92 6.17 16.78
CA ALA A 297 -0.98 6.95 17.58
C ALA A 297 0.43 6.76 17.02
N ARG A 298 1.10 7.87 16.69
CA ARG A 298 2.46 7.92 16.14
C ARG A 298 3.33 8.78 17.03
N THR A 299 4.54 8.33 17.33
CA THR A 299 5.47 9.10 18.18
C THR A 299 6.13 10.27 17.45
N GLY A 300 6.49 10.08 16.18
CA GLY A 300 7.41 10.92 15.42
C GLY A 300 8.81 10.30 15.29
N LEU A 301 9.70 10.97 14.54
CA LEU A 301 11.02 10.45 14.18
C LEU A 301 12.01 10.57 15.35
N MET A 302 12.60 9.44 15.71
CA MET A 302 13.77 9.35 16.58
C MET A 302 14.97 8.97 15.73
N SER A 303 16.10 9.66 15.92
CA SER A 303 17.32 9.40 15.14
C SER A 303 18.54 9.23 16.05
N MET A 304 19.41 8.29 15.68
CA MET A 304 20.69 8.02 16.34
C MET A 304 21.78 7.86 15.27
N PRO A 305 22.95 8.50 15.40
CA PRO A 305 24.04 8.34 14.46
C PRO A 305 24.59 6.91 14.52
N ARG A 306 24.96 6.36 13.36
CA ARG A 306 25.71 5.11 13.26
C ARG A 306 27.18 5.41 13.08
N THR A 307 28.01 4.61 13.72
CA THR A 307 29.41 4.52 13.35
C THR A 307 29.52 3.74 12.03
N PRO A 308 30.02 4.34 10.94
CA PRO A 308 30.27 3.61 9.72
C PRO A 308 31.41 2.62 9.96
N ILE A 309 31.19 1.35 9.64
CA ILE A 309 32.25 0.34 9.65
C ILE A 309 32.88 0.39 8.26
N SER A 310 34.05 1.02 8.13
CA SER A 310 34.84 0.92 6.90
C SER A 310 35.40 -0.51 6.83
N ARG A 311 35.06 -1.24 5.77
CA ARG A 311 35.66 -2.54 5.46
C ARG A 311 36.75 -2.29 4.42
N ALA A 312 38.00 -2.20 4.88
CA ALA A 312 39.21 -2.10 4.05
C ALA A 312 39.28 -0.88 3.09
N PRO A 313 40.47 -0.42 2.70
CA PRO A 313 40.65 0.85 2.00
C PRO A 313 40.47 0.69 0.48
N GLU A 314 39.34 0.14 0.03
CA GLU A 314 38.99 0.09 -1.41
C GLU A 314 37.91 1.11 -1.79
N ASP A 315 37.26 1.75 -0.82
CA ASP A 315 36.13 2.68 -1.07
C ASP A 315 36.47 4.18 -0.89
N ASP A 316 37.73 4.54 -0.62
CA ASP A 316 38.15 5.94 -0.43
C ASP A 316 38.29 6.74 -1.75
N GLU A 317 37.92 6.18 -2.91
CA GLU A 317 37.81 6.95 -4.16
C GLU A 317 36.51 7.77 -4.26
N ALA A 318 35.51 7.52 -3.40
CA ALA A 318 34.22 8.22 -3.46
C ALA A 318 34.18 9.57 -2.72
N ALA A 319 35.26 9.96 -2.02
CA ALA A 319 35.31 11.22 -1.26
C ALA A 319 36.02 12.37 -2.00
N VAL A 320 36.52 12.17 -3.23
CA VAL A 320 37.27 13.18 -3.98
C VAL A 320 36.42 13.93 -5.03
N ASP A 321 35.19 13.48 -5.33
CA ASP A 321 34.38 14.08 -6.41
C ASP A 321 33.36 15.13 -5.93
N ALA A 322 33.70 15.89 -4.89
CA ALA A 322 32.95 17.08 -4.48
C ALA A 322 33.72 18.35 -4.83
N GLY A 323 33.79 18.67 -6.13
CA GLY A 323 33.75 20.05 -6.59
C GLY A 323 35.07 20.83 -6.72
N SER A 324 36.10 20.27 -7.36
CA SER A 324 37.11 21.11 -8.04
C SER A 324 37.01 20.92 -9.55
N SER A 325 36.31 21.83 -10.23
CA SER A 325 36.42 21.98 -11.68
C SER A 325 37.85 22.35 -12.03
N ILE A 326 38.66 21.38 -12.47
CA ILE A 326 40.00 21.63 -12.97
C ILE A 326 39.85 22.38 -14.30
N ASP A 327 40.30 23.63 -14.33
CA ASP A 327 40.27 24.51 -15.49
C ASP A 327 41.23 23.97 -16.57
N ALA A 328 40.67 23.58 -17.72
CA ALA A 328 41.42 22.99 -18.84
C ALA A 328 42.45 23.95 -19.47
N SER A 329 42.46 25.22 -19.09
CA SER A 329 43.48 26.21 -19.50
C SER A 329 44.82 26.07 -18.78
N LEU A 330 44.91 25.26 -17.72
CA LEU A 330 46.14 25.02 -16.94
C LEU A 330 46.96 23.80 -17.38
N LEU A 331 46.52 23.07 -18.42
CA LEU A 331 47.29 21.94 -18.95
C LEU A 331 48.35 22.44 -19.95
N PRO A 332 49.63 22.03 -19.83
CA PRO A 332 50.65 22.38 -20.81
C PRO A 332 50.35 21.72 -22.16
N PRO A 333 50.54 22.43 -23.29
CA PRO A 333 50.31 21.85 -24.60
C PRO A 333 51.33 20.75 -24.87
N GLY A 334 50.83 19.52 -25.04
CA GLY A 334 51.55 18.35 -25.52
C GLY A 334 50.98 17.90 -26.85
#